data_AF-A0A936KJY0-F1
#
_entry.id   AF-A0A936KJY0-F1
#
_cell.length_a   1.000
_cell.length_b   1.000
_cell.length_c   1.000
_cell.angle_alpha   90.00
_cell.angle_beta   90.00
_cell.angle_gamma   90.00
#
_symmetry.space_group_name_H-M   'P 1'
#
loop_
_entity.id
_entity.type
_entity.pdbx_description
1 polymer ?
#
loop_
_entity_poly.entity_id
_entity_poly.type
_entity_poly.pdbx_seq_one_letter_code
_entity_poly.pdbx_strand_id
1 'polypeptide(L)'
;MINLTKVLNQNPDKIETVLNVDRTLWMLAFNNVIANLSSYTGEKSHNYYLYKDNSGKFNPIVSDLNLTFGSFKNIGIGSDLKLNELQNMDPLLHLNNDQKPLISKLLKNPMYQKQYLSHIRTLVYNHFENQAYLTKIADLQKTITNAFIEDPYKIYTLDDLQNSLKNTIGEKSKIPGIQELMEKRSKFLKKHSTIQAIPPTVKEITFSTREKFSPDKINKFVIKAKVENYPKKVYLYYRFSPKEEYQTQFLTDDATHGDETAGDKVFTTTIDPLGKSDKMEYYIMTENTTAVGYEPYNYMFYPKTITLKDIN
;
A
#
# COMPACT_ATOMS: atom_id res chain seq x y z
N MET A 1 23.73 3.82 -2.56
CA MET A 1 22.92 4.98 -3.01
C MET A 1 23.16 5.32 -4.47
N ILE A 2 24.41 5.53 -4.92
CA ILE A 2 24.74 5.85 -6.34
C ILE A 2 24.15 4.84 -7.34
N ASN A 3 24.22 3.54 -7.03
CA ASN A 3 23.65 2.51 -7.91
C ASN A 3 22.13 2.64 -8.06
N LEU A 4 21.41 2.92 -6.97
CA LEU A 4 19.95 3.10 -6.99
C LEU A 4 19.55 4.26 -7.89
N THR A 5 20.19 5.42 -7.71
CA THR A 5 19.88 6.61 -8.52
C THR A 5 20.23 6.41 -9.99
N LYS A 6 21.33 5.71 -10.28
CA LYS A 6 21.71 5.35 -11.65
C LYS A 6 20.69 4.43 -12.31
N VAL A 7 20.30 3.34 -11.64
CA VAL A 7 19.29 2.39 -12.18
C VAL A 7 17.95 3.10 -12.39
N LEU A 8 17.47 3.87 -11.41
CA LEU A 8 16.21 4.60 -11.52
C LEU A 8 16.18 5.55 -12.73
N ASN A 9 17.27 6.28 -12.98
CA ASN A 9 17.32 7.28 -14.04
C ASN A 9 17.62 6.70 -15.42
N GLN A 10 18.45 5.66 -15.51
CA GLN A 10 18.99 5.14 -16.78
C GLN A 10 18.38 3.80 -17.19
N ASN A 11 18.00 2.94 -16.25
CA ASN A 11 17.51 1.58 -16.48
C ASN A 11 16.30 1.26 -15.59
N PRO A 12 15.19 2.03 -15.67
CA PRO A 12 14.06 1.88 -14.76
C PRO A 12 13.42 0.48 -14.79
N ASP A 13 13.53 -0.26 -15.90
CA ASP A 13 13.01 -1.65 -15.99
C ASP A 13 13.78 -2.63 -15.10
N LYS A 14 14.97 -2.27 -14.60
CA LYS A 14 15.77 -3.07 -13.66
C LYS A 14 15.65 -2.58 -12.22
N ILE A 15 14.73 -1.66 -11.92
CA ILE A 15 14.65 -1.01 -10.60
C ILE A 15 14.43 -1.99 -9.45
N GLU A 16 13.69 -3.08 -9.68
CA GLU A 16 13.44 -4.13 -8.68
C GLU A 16 14.71 -4.88 -8.23
N THR A 17 15.80 -4.81 -9.00
CA THR A 17 17.09 -5.41 -8.61
C THR A 17 17.78 -4.63 -7.47
N VAL A 18 17.39 -3.39 -7.24
CA VAL A 18 18.05 -2.48 -6.27
C VAL A 18 17.07 -1.80 -5.32
N LEU A 19 15.77 -1.84 -5.59
CA LEU A 19 14.72 -1.17 -4.81
C LEU A 19 13.59 -2.16 -4.52
N ASN A 20 13.11 -2.16 -3.28
CA ASN A 20 11.82 -2.74 -2.96
C ASN A 20 10.72 -1.79 -3.48
N VAL A 21 10.27 -2.04 -4.72
CA VAL A 21 9.31 -1.17 -5.41
C VAL A 21 7.99 -1.13 -4.64
N ASP A 22 7.44 -2.27 -4.21
CA ASP A 22 6.15 -2.31 -3.55
C ASP A 22 6.12 -1.48 -2.25
N ARG A 23 7.14 -1.62 -1.39
CA ARG A 23 7.27 -0.77 -0.19
C ARG A 23 7.42 0.71 -0.53
N THR A 24 8.08 1.02 -1.65
CA THR A 24 8.23 2.39 -2.12
C THR A 24 6.90 2.96 -2.60
N LEU A 25 6.10 2.19 -3.34
CA LEU A 25 4.77 2.60 -3.77
C LEU A 25 3.85 2.81 -2.56
N TRP A 26 3.94 1.96 -1.53
CA TRP A 26 3.23 2.15 -0.25
C TRP A 26 3.60 3.45 0.44
N MET A 27 4.90 3.76 0.56
CA MET A 27 5.36 5.03 1.14
C MET A 27 4.82 6.23 0.35
N LEU A 28 4.89 6.19 -0.98
CA LEU A 28 4.42 7.29 -1.83
C LEU A 28 2.90 7.48 -1.70
N ALA A 29 2.14 6.37 -1.69
CA ALA A 29 0.69 6.40 -1.53
C ALA A 29 0.31 6.95 -0.16
N PHE A 30 0.98 6.49 0.90
CA PHE A 30 0.83 6.99 2.25
C PHE A 30 1.06 8.50 2.33
N ASN A 31 2.20 8.97 1.80
CA ASN A 31 2.54 10.39 1.83
C ASN A 31 1.52 11.24 1.06
N ASN A 32 1.04 10.77 -0.09
CA ASN A 32 0.00 11.46 -0.83
C ASN A 32 -1.31 11.49 -0.02
N VAL A 33 -1.83 10.35 0.43
CA VAL A 33 -3.15 10.26 1.09
C VAL A 33 -3.24 11.13 2.33
N ILE A 34 -2.22 11.16 3.19
CA ILE A 34 -2.28 11.95 4.44
C ILE A 34 -1.76 13.39 4.27
N ALA A 35 -1.50 13.83 3.04
CA ALA A 35 -0.87 15.12 2.74
C ALA A 35 0.44 15.33 3.53
N ASN A 36 1.30 14.31 3.56
CA ASN A 36 2.64 14.40 4.12
C ASN A 36 3.58 15.06 3.12
N LEU A 37 3.65 16.40 3.14
CA LEU A 37 4.56 17.15 2.27
C LEU A 37 5.91 17.45 2.94
N SER A 38 6.06 17.17 4.24
CA SER A 38 7.39 17.06 4.86
C SER A 38 7.94 15.64 4.64
N SER A 39 8.04 15.24 3.37
CA SER A 39 8.44 13.89 2.94
C SER A 39 9.14 13.96 1.58
N TYR A 40 9.46 12.80 0.98
CA TYR A 40 9.89 12.73 -0.42
C TYR A 40 8.94 13.49 -1.36
N THR A 41 7.63 13.44 -1.10
CA THR A 41 6.57 14.00 -1.96
C THR A 41 6.56 15.53 -1.99
N GLY A 42 6.98 16.22 -0.93
CA GLY A 42 6.96 17.69 -0.92
C GLY A 42 8.27 18.34 -1.30
N GLU A 43 8.40 19.64 -1.02
CA GLU A 43 9.48 20.50 -1.49
C GLU A 43 10.88 19.91 -1.24
N LYS A 44 11.21 19.62 0.02
CA LYS A 44 12.58 19.25 0.43
C LYS A 44 12.95 17.80 0.17
N SER A 45 11.97 16.95 -0.18
CA SER A 45 12.17 15.52 -0.39
C SER A 45 12.95 14.81 0.74
N HIS A 46 12.55 15.04 1.99
CA HIS A 46 13.25 14.54 3.20
C HIS A 46 12.38 13.61 4.06
N ASN A 47 12.77 13.36 5.32
CA ASN A 47 12.02 12.59 6.32
C ASN A 47 11.72 11.13 5.93
N TYR A 48 12.71 10.48 5.32
CA TYR A 48 12.75 9.03 5.15
C TYR A 48 14.18 8.53 5.21
N TYR A 49 14.35 7.28 5.64
CA TYR A 49 15.61 6.56 5.54
C TYR A 49 15.54 5.53 4.42
N LEU A 50 16.71 5.15 3.90
CA LEU A 50 16.85 4.01 3.00
C LEU A 50 17.70 2.95 3.67
N TYR A 51 17.11 1.79 3.92
CA TYR A 51 17.79 0.63 4.46
C TYR A 51 18.05 -0.38 3.34
N LYS A 52 19.30 -0.80 3.15
CA LYS A 52 19.63 -1.88 2.21
C LYS A 52 19.60 -3.20 2.95
N ASP A 53 18.70 -4.08 2.57
CA ASP A 53 18.55 -5.39 3.21
C ASP A 53 19.54 -6.43 2.66
N ASN A 54 19.43 -7.66 3.19
CA ASN A 54 20.30 -8.77 2.81
C ASN A 54 20.05 -9.28 1.38
N SER A 55 18.91 -8.96 0.74
CA SER A 55 18.71 -9.25 -0.69
C SER A 55 19.33 -8.18 -1.58
N GLY A 56 19.91 -7.14 -0.98
CA GLY A 56 20.60 -6.07 -1.67
C GLY A 56 19.68 -4.95 -2.15
N LYS A 57 18.41 -4.95 -1.74
CA LYS A 57 17.41 -3.96 -2.15
C LYS A 57 17.26 -2.86 -1.10
N PHE A 58 17.07 -1.64 -1.56
CA PHE A 58 16.74 -0.51 -0.70
C PHE A 58 15.26 -0.55 -0.31
N ASN A 59 15.00 -0.34 0.97
CA ASN A 59 13.68 -0.26 1.57
C ASN A 59 13.52 1.13 2.18
N PRO A 60 12.46 1.88 1.83
CA PRO A 60 12.18 3.13 2.50
C PRO A 60 11.62 2.89 3.90
N ILE A 61 12.03 3.74 4.84
CA ILE A 61 11.47 3.81 6.19
C ILE A 61 11.01 5.25 6.39
N VAL A 62 9.70 5.43 6.53
CA VAL A 62 9.11 6.74 6.83
C VAL A 62 9.58 7.21 8.19
N SER A 63 9.95 8.48 8.30
CA SER A 63 10.33 9.11 9.55
C SER A 63 9.62 10.45 9.71
N ASP A 64 9.73 11.02 10.91
CA ASP A 64 9.28 12.36 11.28
C ASP A 64 7.95 12.83 10.64
N LEU A 65 6.86 12.40 11.27
CA LEU A 65 5.48 12.61 10.83
C LEU A 65 4.78 13.79 11.51
N ASN A 66 5.51 14.60 12.29
CA ASN A 66 4.99 15.75 13.02
C ASN A 66 4.36 16.83 12.11
N LEU A 67 4.78 16.91 10.85
CA LEU A 67 4.31 17.89 9.86
C LEU A 67 3.35 17.32 8.81
N THR A 68 2.77 16.15 9.08
CA THR A 68 1.73 15.52 8.24
C THR A 68 0.37 16.22 8.37
N PHE A 69 -0.65 15.71 7.67
CA PHE A 69 -2.00 16.26 7.68
C PHE A 69 -2.05 17.75 7.31
N GLY A 70 -1.21 18.13 6.34
CA GLY A 70 -1.18 19.48 5.82
C GLY A 70 -0.60 20.52 6.79
N SER A 71 0.20 20.13 7.79
CA SER A 71 0.96 21.08 8.60
C SER A 71 2.07 21.74 7.76
N PHE A 72 2.89 20.95 7.05
CA PHE A 72 3.71 21.43 5.92
C PHE A 72 2.93 21.32 4.60
N LYS A 73 3.01 22.34 3.74
CA LYS A 73 2.05 22.54 2.64
C LYS A 73 2.67 22.75 1.27
N ASN A 74 3.99 22.72 1.15
CA ASN A 74 4.68 23.01 -0.09
C ASN A 74 5.02 21.74 -0.90
N ILE A 75 4.59 21.69 -2.16
CA ILE A 75 4.87 20.57 -3.08
C ILE A 75 6.18 20.74 -3.87
N GLY A 76 6.94 21.81 -3.61
CA GLY A 76 8.15 22.17 -4.36
C GLY A 76 7.91 22.97 -5.62
N ILE A 77 6.68 23.40 -5.87
CA ILE A 77 6.29 24.26 -6.99
C ILE A 77 5.38 25.35 -6.43
N GLY A 78 5.79 26.60 -6.63
CA GLY A 78 5.02 27.76 -6.18
C GLY A 78 4.95 27.90 -4.65
N SER A 79 3.91 28.58 -4.18
CA SER A 79 3.65 28.83 -2.77
C SER A 79 2.97 27.65 -2.08
N ASP A 80 2.83 27.76 -0.77
CA ASP A 80 2.13 26.77 0.05
C ASP A 80 0.68 26.57 -0.41
N LEU A 81 0.27 25.30 -0.43
CA LEU A 81 -1.10 24.93 -0.74
C LEU A 81 -2.06 25.41 0.37
N LYS A 82 -3.19 25.95 -0.06
CA LYS A 82 -4.34 26.23 0.81
C LYS A 82 -5.05 24.93 1.19
N LEU A 83 -5.89 25.00 2.22
CA LEU A 83 -6.67 23.86 2.71
C LEU A 83 -7.47 23.16 1.60
N ASN A 84 -8.15 23.93 0.74
CA ASN A 84 -8.92 23.37 -0.36
C ASN A 84 -8.01 22.66 -1.39
N GLU A 85 -6.80 23.13 -1.61
CA GLU A 85 -5.83 22.49 -2.52
C GLU A 85 -5.29 21.20 -1.92
N LEU A 86 -5.02 21.16 -0.60
CA LEU A 86 -4.64 19.93 0.10
C LEU A 86 -5.76 18.86 0.06
N GLN A 87 -7.00 19.30 0.26
CA GLN A 87 -8.18 18.44 0.21
C GLN A 87 -8.41 17.86 -1.20
N ASN A 88 -8.05 18.60 -2.25
CA ASN A 88 -8.20 18.19 -3.65
C ASN A 88 -6.86 17.81 -4.32
N MET A 89 -5.80 17.56 -3.55
CA MET A 89 -4.48 17.26 -4.09
C MET A 89 -4.52 15.94 -4.88
N ASP A 90 -4.11 16.01 -6.14
CA ASP A 90 -4.13 14.92 -7.12
C ASP A 90 -3.38 13.68 -6.61
N PRO A 91 -3.99 12.47 -6.65
CA PRO A 91 -3.28 11.24 -6.32
C PRO A 91 -2.06 10.98 -7.22
N LEU A 92 -1.99 11.54 -8.42
CA LEU A 92 -0.87 11.42 -9.35
C LEU A 92 0.08 12.64 -9.32
N LEU A 93 0.04 13.43 -8.24
CA LEU A 93 0.99 14.52 -8.02
C LEU A 93 2.43 14.06 -8.34
N HIS A 94 3.12 14.86 -9.15
CA HIS A 94 4.49 14.64 -9.62
C HIS A 94 4.71 13.50 -10.64
N LEU A 95 3.66 12.90 -11.21
CA LEU A 95 3.79 11.91 -12.30
C LEU A 95 4.69 12.42 -13.45
N ASN A 96 4.55 13.70 -13.80
CA ASN A 96 5.31 14.36 -14.88
C ASN A 96 6.36 15.34 -14.36
N ASN A 97 6.85 15.16 -13.12
CA ASN A 97 7.87 16.03 -12.53
C ASN A 97 9.24 15.35 -12.51
N ASP A 98 10.18 15.84 -13.33
CA ASP A 98 11.53 15.30 -13.40
C ASP A 98 12.38 15.61 -12.15
N GLN A 99 12.00 16.61 -11.35
CA GLN A 99 12.62 16.88 -10.05
C GLN A 99 12.19 15.89 -8.95
N LYS A 100 11.21 15.03 -9.25
CA LYS A 100 10.74 13.97 -8.35
C LYS A 100 10.89 12.59 -9.00
N PRO A 101 12.13 12.17 -9.34
CA PRO A 101 12.38 10.99 -10.18
C PRO A 101 11.83 9.69 -9.61
N LEU A 102 11.82 9.49 -8.28
CA LEU A 102 11.22 8.30 -7.68
C LEU A 102 9.73 8.16 -7.98
N ILE A 103 8.98 9.27 -7.99
CA ILE A 103 7.56 9.27 -8.36
C ILE A 103 7.42 9.17 -9.87
N SER A 104 8.04 10.09 -10.62
CA SER A 104 7.81 10.20 -12.06
C SER A 104 8.32 9.01 -12.86
N LYS A 105 9.43 8.37 -12.46
CA LYS A 105 9.94 7.18 -13.15
C LYS A 105 9.16 5.92 -12.79
N LEU A 106 8.81 5.72 -11.51
CA LEU A 106 8.03 4.54 -11.10
C LEU A 106 6.61 4.60 -11.65
N LEU A 107 5.92 5.73 -11.53
CA LEU A 107 4.52 5.84 -11.96
C LEU A 107 4.35 5.97 -13.49
N LYS A 108 5.44 6.09 -14.25
CA LYS A 108 5.44 5.91 -15.72
C LYS A 108 5.27 4.43 -16.12
N ASN A 109 5.64 3.48 -15.26
CA ASN A 109 5.35 2.07 -15.49
C ASN A 109 3.84 1.81 -15.21
N PRO A 110 3.06 1.32 -16.19
CA PRO A 110 1.62 1.12 -16.01
C PRO A 110 1.25 0.17 -14.88
N MET A 111 2.05 -0.88 -14.64
CA MET A 111 1.80 -1.81 -13.54
C MET A 111 2.02 -1.13 -12.18
N TYR A 112 3.16 -0.44 -12.01
CA TYR A 112 3.46 0.27 -10.75
C TYR A 112 2.45 1.37 -10.47
N GLN A 113 1.94 2.06 -11.50
CA GLN A 113 0.86 3.02 -11.32
C GLN A 113 -0.43 2.35 -10.80
N LYS A 114 -0.84 1.20 -11.35
CA LYS A 114 -2.02 0.45 -10.85
C LYS A 114 -1.84 -0.02 -9.41
N GLN A 115 -0.64 -0.50 -9.06
CA GLN A 115 -0.30 -0.93 -7.70
C GLN A 115 -0.32 0.25 -6.73
N TYR A 116 0.30 1.37 -7.08
CA TYR A 116 0.24 2.62 -6.31
C TYR A 116 -1.20 3.09 -6.05
N LEU A 117 -2.05 3.10 -7.09
CA LEU A 117 -3.46 3.46 -6.95
C LEU A 117 -4.21 2.44 -6.09
N SER A 118 -3.81 1.16 -6.10
CA SER A 118 -4.36 0.14 -5.20
C SER A 118 -4.05 0.45 -3.75
N HIS A 119 -2.83 0.88 -3.46
CA HIS A 119 -2.42 1.24 -2.11
C HIS A 119 -3.18 2.47 -1.61
N ILE A 120 -3.43 3.45 -2.50
CA ILE A 120 -4.32 4.58 -2.18
C ILE A 120 -5.74 4.09 -1.85
N ARG A 121 -6.32 3.20 -2.66
CA ARG A 121 -7.65 2.62 -2.38
C ARG A 121 -7.69 1.98 -1.00
N THR A 122 -6.69 1.16 -0.67
CA THR A 122 -6.62 0.51 0.65
C THR A 122 -6.55 1.55 1.77
N LEU A 123 -5.70 2.57 1.66
CA LEU A 123 -5.63 3.63 2.66
C LEU A 123 -6.97 4.36 2.85
N VAL A 124 -7.63 4.73 1.74
CA VAL A 124 -8.89 5.47 1.77
C VAL A 124 -10.02 4.61 2.34
N TYR A 125 -10.28 3.43 1.76
CA TYR A 125 -11.42 2.58 2.11
C TYR A 125 -11.26 1.92 3.49
N ASN A 126 -10.06 1.48 3.85
CA ASN A 126 -9.84 0.71 5.08
C ASN A 126 -9.44 1.55 6.30
N HIS A 127 -8.97 2.80 6.12
CA HIS A 127 -8.47 3.60 7.25
C HIS A 127 -9.13 4.98 7.42
N PHE A 128 -9.61 5.63 6.35
CA PHE A 128 -10.17 6.98 6.45
C PHE A 128 -11.69 7.03 6.23
N GLU A 129 -12.24 6.23 5.32
CA GLU A 129 -13.68 6.24 5.03
C GLU A 129 -14.51 5.70 6.20
N ASN A 130 -14.01 4.68 6.91
CA ASN A 130 -14.67 4.12 8.09
C ASN A 130 -14.57 5.01 9.34
N GLN A 131 -13.85 6.14 9.26
CA GLN A 131 -13.64 7.10 10.34
C GLN A 131 -13.01 6.54 11.63
N ALA A 132 -12.49 5.31 11.62
CA ALA A 132 -11.91 4.67 12.81
C ALA A 132 -10.71 5.46 13.39
N TYR A 133 -10.02 6.23 12.55
CA TYR A 133 -8.93 7.12 12.96
C TYR A 133 -9.40 8.22 13.92
N LEU A 134 -10.65 8.69 13.84
CA LEU A 134 -11.18 9.75 14.71
C LEU A 134 -11.27 9.28 16.17
N THR A 135 -11.74 8.06 16.40
CA THR A 135 -11.77 7.45 17.74
C THR A 135 -10.37 7.36 18.32
N LYS A 136 -9.41 6.86 17.52
CA LYS A 136 -8.00 6.76 17.95
C LYS A 136 -7.42 8.12 18.33
N ILE A 137 -7.71 9.18 17.56
CA ILE A 137 -7.22 10.53 17.86
C ILE A 137 -7.87 11.07 19.14
N ALA A 138 -9.18 10.89 19.33
CA ALA A 138 -9.88 11.32 20.54
C ALA A 138 -9.31 10.63 21.79
N ASP A 139 -9.01 9.33 21.71
CA ASP A 139 -8.37 8.60 22.79
C ASP A 139 -6.96 9.14 23.09
N LEU A 140 -6.18 9.46 22.06
CA LEU A 140 -4.85 10.05 22.23
C LEU A 140 -4.93 11.46 22.85
N GLN A 141 -5.83 12.31 22.39
CA GLN A 141 -6.07 13.64 22.98
C GLN A 141 -6.41 13.50 24.46
N LYS A 142 -7.40 12.67 24.81
CA LYS A 142 -7.76 12.38 26.20
C LYS A 142 -6.57 11.91 27.04
N THR A 143 -5.74 11.03 26.48
CA THR A 143 -4.56 10.48 27.16
C THR A 143 -3.56 11.59 27.52
N ILE A 144 -3.37 12.57 26.65
CA ILE A 144 -2.34 13.61 26.84
C ILE A 144 -2.86 14.88 27.53
N THR A 145 -4.18 15.10 27.60
CA THR A 145 -4.76 16.39 28.04
C THR A 145 -4.22 16.87 29.39
N ASN A 146 -4.22 16.04 30.44
CA ASN A 146 -3.79 16.47 31.77
C ASN A 146 -2.30 16.84 31.77
N ALA A 147 -1.46 15.97 31.21
CA ALA A 147 -0.02 16.24 31.09
C ALA A 147 0.26 17.51 30.27
N PHE A 148 -0.50 17.74 29.20
CA PHE A 148 -0.40 18.96 28.39
C PHE A 148 -0.77 20.22 29.19
N ILE A 149 -1.86 20.19 29.97
CA ILE A 149 -2.27 21.33 30.80
C ILE A 149 -1.17 21.67 31.82
N GLU A 150 -0.56 20.66 32.43
CA GLU A 150 0.48 20.82 33.45
C GLU A 150 1.85 21.21 32.88
N ASP A 151 2.10 21.00 31.59
CA ASP A 151 3.41 21.27 30.96
C ASP A 151 3.71 22.79 30.92
N PRO A 152 4.74 23.29 31.64
CA PRO A 152 5.12 24.70 31.63
C PRO A 152 5.83 25.12 30.33
N TYR A 153 6.22 24.17 29.48
CA TYR A 153 6.93 24.38 28.22
C TYR A 153 6.05 24.13 26.97
N LYS A 154 4.74 23.91 27.14
CA LYS A 154 3.81 23.79 26.00
C LYS A 154 3.87 25.03 25.10
N ILE A 155 3.89 24.79 23.79
CA ILE A 155 3.92 25.85 22.77
C ILE A 155 2.57 26.05 22.07
N TYR A 156 1.58 25.19 22.36
CA TYR A 156 0.20 25.31 21.91
C TYR A 156 -0.71 25.61 23.09
N THR A 157 -1.87 26.21 22.81
CA THR A 157 -2.89 26.47 23.82
C THR A 157 -3.80 25.24 24.03
N LEU A 158 -4.56 25.22 25.13
CA LEU A 158 -5.60 24.20 25.32
C LEU A 158 -6.68 24.29 24.23
N ASP A 159 -7.03 25.50 23.81
CA ASP A 159 -7.97 25.73 22.73
C ASP A 159 -7.44 25.15 21.41
N ASP A 160 -6.16 25.31 21.11
CA ASP A 160 -5.54 24.66 19.93
C ASP A 160 -5.68 23.14 20.01
N LEU A 161 -5.36 22.52 21.15
CA LEU A 161 -5.47 21.06 21.33
C LEU A 161 -6.91 20.56 21.15
N GLN A 162 -7.90 21.28 21.70
CA GLN A 162 -9.31 20.91 21.59
C GLN A 162 -9.84 21.07 20.16
N ASN A 163 -9.32 22.06 19.42
CA ASN A 163 -9.75 22.38 18.06
C ASN A 163 -8.96 21.65 16.96
N SER A 164 -7.76 21.15 17.23
CA SER A 164 -6.84 20.56 16.24
C SER A 164 -7.38 19.33 15.51
N LEU A 165 -8.49 18.76 15.97
CA LEU A 165 -9.20 17.72 15.24
C LEU A 165 -10.09 18.30 14.16
N LYS A 166 -10.87 19.35 14.46
CA LYS A 166 -12.02 19.78 13.64
C LYS A 166 -11.83 21.11 12.93
N ASN A 167 -10.92 21.95 13.40
CA ASN A 167 -10.75 23.30 12.92
C ASN A 167 -9.27 23.59 12.61
N THR A 168 -9.05 24.49 11.67
CA THR A 168 -7.72 25.02 11.40
C THR A 168 -7.28 25.89 12.59
N ILE A 169 -6.12 25.57 13.17
CA ILE A 169 -5.54 26.26 14.32
C ILE A 169 -4.30 27.08 13.94
N GLY A 170 -3.75 27.81 14.91
CA GLY A 170 -2.51 28.57 14.76
C GLY A 170 -2.70 29.95 14.10
N GLU A 171 -1.89 30.92 14.51
CA GLU A 171 -1.95 32.29 14.00
C GLU A 171 -0.97 32.50 12.83
N LYS A 172 0.32 32.18 13.05
CA LYS A 172 1.39 32.35 12.05
C LYS A 172 1.39 31.26 10.98
N SER A 173 1.19 30.02 11.39
CA SER A 173 1.00 28.88 10.48
C SER A 173 -0.40 28.33 10.70
N LYS A 174 -1.21 28.36 9.64
CA LYS A 174 -2.58 27.82 9.66
C LYS A 174 -2.50 26.31 9.48
N ILE A 175 -2.69 25.54 10.55
CA ILE A 175 -2.59 24.07 10.55
C ILE A 175 -4.01 23.48 10.49
N PRO A 176 -4.38 22.78 9.40
CA PRO A 176 -5.71 22.18 9.28
C PRO A 176 -6.05 21.22 10.42
N GLY A 177 -7.33 21.16 10.78
CA GLY A 177 -7.81 20.08 11.62
C GLY A 177 -7.67 18.73 10.89
N ILE A 178 -7.31 17.66 11.60
CA ILE A 178 -7.11 16.34 10.96
C ILE A 178 -8.42 15.86 10.30
N GLN A 179 -9.56 15.97 11.00
CA GLN A 179 -10.88 15.65 10.47
C GLN A 179 -11.27 16.61 9.34
N GLU A 180 -11.03 17.92 9.53
CA GLU A 180 -11.32 18.97 8.54
C GLU A 180 -10.66 18.66 7.18
N LEU A 181 -9.39 18.26 7.20
CA LEU A 181 -8.66 17.84 6.00
C LEU A 181 -9.16 16.50 5.47
N MET A 182 -9.12 15.47 6.32
CA MET A 182 -9.25 14.08 5.85
C MET A 182 -10.66 13.71 5.42
N GLU A 183 -11.71 14.33 5.94
CA GLU A 183 -13.08 14.09 5.47
C GLU A 183 -13.29 14.55 4.03
N LYS A 184 -12.83 15.75 3.66
CA LYS A 184 -12.97 16.23 2.29
C LYS A 184 -12.00 15.51 1.35
N ARG A 185 -10.78 15.23 1.83
CA ARG A 185 -9.76 14.51 1.06
C ARG A 185 -10.16 13.07 0.72
N SER A 186 -10.65 12.29 1.68
CA SER A 186 -11.14 10.93 1.44
C SER A 186 -12.30 10.91 0.43
N LYS A 187 -13.25 11.85 0.56
CA LYS A 187 -14.35 12.03 -0.40
C LYS A 187 -13.87 12.39 -1.81
N PHE A 188 -12.86 13.26 -1.92
CA PHE A 188 -12.23 13.61 -3.19
C PHE A 188 -11.56 12.37 -3.82
N LEU A 189 -10.69 11.69 -3.09
CA LEU A 189 -9.96 10.51 -3.60
C LEU A 189 -10.92 9.40 -4.04
N LYS A 190 -11.96 9.10 -3.26
CA LYS A 190 -12.99 8.11 -3.63
C LYS A 190 -13.73 8.45 -4.93
N LYS A 191 -13.85 9.74 -5.27
CA LYS A 191 -14.50 10.22 -6.49
C LYS A 191 -13.53 10.43 -7.65
N HIS A 192 -12.22 10.34 -7.40
CA HIS A 192 -11.21 10.55 -8.43
C HIS A 192 -11.27 9.41 -9.45
N SER A 193 -11.27 9.75 -10.74
CA SER A 193 -11.50 8.80 -11.84
C SER A 193 -10.51 7.62 -11.84
N THR A 194 -9.25 7.87 -11.50
CA THR A 194 -8.20 6.82 -11.42
C THR A 194 -8.33 5.92 -10.19
N ILE A 195 -9.06 6.35 -9.16
CA ILE A 195 -9.28 5.59 -7.92
C ILE A 195 -10.56 4.77 -8.01
N GLN A 196 -11.58 5.24 -8.73
CA GLN A 196 -12.85 4.54 -8.93
C GLN A 196 -12.74 3.23 -9.74
N ALA A 197 -11.60 2.99 -10.39
CA ALA A 197 -11.36 1.76 -11.13
C ALA A 197 -11.48 0.53 -10.21
N ILE A 198 -12.43 -0.36 -10.53
CA ILE A 198 -12.73 -1.56 -9.75
C ILE A 198 -11.76 -2.67 -10.16
N PRO A 199 -10.94 -3.21 -9.24
CA PRO A 199 -10.07 -4.34 -9.55
C PRO A 199 -10.83 -5.67 -9.57
N PRO A 200 -10.26 -6.73 -10.18
CA PRO A 200 -10.80 -8.06 -10.03
C PRO A 200 -10.79 -8.49 -8.57
N THR A 201 -11.82 -9.21 -8.14
CA THR A 201 -11.99 -9.61 -6.74
C THR A 201 -11.86 -11.11 -6.61
N VAL A 202 -10.97 -11.56 -5.72
CA VAL A 202 -10.88 -12.97 -5.32
C VAL A 202 -12.05 -13.26 -4.39
N LYS A 203 -12.98 -14.12 -4.82
CA LYS A 203 -14.16 -14.52 -4.03
C LYS A 203 -13.84 -15.65 -3.08
N GLU A 204 -12.98 -16.55 -3.52
CA GLU A 204 -12.66 -17.77 -2.81
C GLU A 204 -11.26 -18.23 -3.17
N ILE A 205 -10.54 -18.77 -2.18
CA ILE A 205 -9.28 -19.46 -2.38
C ILE A 205 -9.40 -20.82 -1.72
N THR A 206 -9.26 -21.88 -2.50
CA THR A 206 -9.25 -23.27 -2.03
C THR A 206 -7.96 -23.95 -2.46
N PHE A 207 -7.72 -25.12 -1.88
CA PHE A 207 -6.60 -25.99 -2.21
C PHE A 207 -7.12 -27.38 -2.54
N SER A 208 -6.47 -28.08 -3.46
CA SER A 208 -6.74 -29.51 -3.62
C SER A 208 -6.33 -30.24 -2.34
N THR A 209 -7.25 -31.04 -1.80
CA THR A 209 -7.05 -31.82 -0.58
C THR A 209 -6.96 -33.30 -0.90
N ARG A 210 -6.29 -34.04 -0.02
CA ARG A 210 -6.14 -35.49 -0.12
C ARG A 210 -7.52 -36.14 -0.07
N GLU A 211 -7.75 -37.09 -0.97
CA GLU A 211 -8.97 -37.88 -0.95
C GLU A 211 -9.10 -38.63 0.38
N LYS A 212 -10.34 -38.70 0.88
CA LYS A 212 -10.64 -39.36 2.14
C LYS A 212 -10.18 -40.83 2.08
N PHE A 213 -9.33 -41.21 3.03
CA PHE A 213 -8.74 -42.55 3.16
C PHE A 213 -7.71 -42.96 2.08
N SER A 214 -7.34 -42.08 1.13
CA SER A 214 -6.23 -42.37 0.21
C SER A 214 -4.93 -42.53 1.01
N PRO A 215 -4.05 -43.52 0.74
CA PRO A 215 -2.76 -43.63 1.41
C PRO A 215 -1.75 -42.56 0.94
N ASP A 216 -1.97 -41.97 -0.23
CA ASP A 216 -1.02 -41.06 -0.87
C ASP A 216 -1.16 -39.65 -0.30
N LYS A 217 -0.07 -39.13 0.27
CA LYS A 217 -0.03 -37.76 0.79
C LYS A 217 0.21 -36.76 -0.34
N ILE A 218 -0.51 -35.64 -0.30
CA ILE A 218 -0.23 -34.48 -1.13
C ILE A 218 1.01 -33.77 -0.60
N ASN A 219 1.98 -33.53 -1.47
CA ASN A 219 3.22 -32.81 -1.15
C ASN A 219 3.38 -31.49 -1.92
N LYS A 220 2.37 -31.08 -2.70
CA LYS A 220 2.35 -29.83 -3.47
C LYS A 220 1.11 -29.03 -3.16
N PHE A 221 1.22 -27.71 -3.18
CA PHE A 221 0.08 -26.83 -3.02
C PHE A 221 -0.55 -26.56 -4.38
N VAL A 222 -1.67 -27.22 -4.68
CA VAL A 222 -2.50 -26.88 -5.84
C VAL A 222 -3.53 -25.85 -5.38
N ILE A 223 -3.31 -24.60 -5.75
CA ILE A 223 -4.17 -23.47 -5.38
C ILE A 223 -5.24 -23.29 -6.44
N LYS A 224 -6.48 -23.05 -6.01
CA LYS A 224 -7.60 -22.64 -6.85
C LYS A 224 -8.16 -21.31 -6.35
N ALA A 225 -8.26 -20.31 -7.21
CA ALA A 225 -8.76 -18.98 -6.87
C ALA A 225 -9.91 -18.59 -7.79
N LYS A 226 -11.10 -18.42 -7.23
CA LYS A 226 -12.27 -17.92 -7.97
C LYS A 226 -12.20 -16.40 -8.06
N VAL A 227 -12.08 -15.85 -9.26
CA VAL A 227 -11.84 -14.41 -9.47
C VAL A 227 -12.91 -13.78 -10.36
N GLU A 228 -13.56 -12.73 -9.86
CA GLU A 228 -14.59 -11.98 -10.56
C GLU A 228 -14.10 -10.62 -11.09
N ASN A 229 -14.97 -9.91 -11.81
CA ASN A 229 -14.73 -8.58 -12.40
C ASN A 229 -13.61 -8.55 -13.46
N TYR A 230 -13.70 -9.47 -14.41
CA TYR A 230 -12.90 -9.52 -15.64
C TYR A 230 -11.38 -9.53 -15.38
N PRO A 231 -10.86 -10.53 -14.63
CA PRO A 231 -9.42 -10.68 -14.45
C PRO A 231 -8.73 -10.91 -15.80
N LYS A 232 -7.64 -10.18 -16.04
CA LYS A 232 -6.71 -10.42 -17.14
C LYS A 232 -5.53 -11.27 -16.71
N LYS A 233 -5.02 -11.02 -15.50
CA LYS A 233 -3.91 -11.75 -14.92
C LYS A 233 -4.16 -11.94 -13.43
N VAL A 234 -3.84 -13.13 -12.94
CA VAL A 234 -3.90 -13.51 -11.53
C VAL A 234 -2.52 -14.00 -11.14
N TYR A 235 -1.94 -13.34 -10.15
CA TYR A 235 -0.58 -13.60 -9.68
C TYR A 235 -0.66 -14.13 -8.25
N LEU A 236 -0.02 -15.26 -7.99
CA LEU A 236 0.30 -15.71 -6.66
C LEU A 236 1.69 -15.21 -6.30
N TYR A 237 1.77 -14.50 -5.19
CA TYR A 237 3.04 -14.24 -4.52
C TYR A 237 3.15 -15.19 -3.34
N TYR A 238 4.23 -15.98 -3.29
CA TYR A 238 4.43 -16.96 -2.23
C TYR A 238 5.88 -17.01 -1.72
N ARG A 239 6.07 -17.49 -0.49
CA ARG A 239 7.39 -17.78 0.10
C ARG A 239 7.25 -18.86 1.18
N PHE A 240 8.36 -19.52 1.51
CA PHE A 240 8.36 -20.61 2.50
C PHE A 240 8.86 -20.18 3.88
N SER A 241 9.46 -18.99 3.96
CA SER A 241 9.91 -18.38 5.21
C SER A 241 9.68 -16.86 5.21
N PRO A 242 9.33 -16.24 6.36
CA PRO A 242 9.20 -14.79 6.47
C PRO A 242 10.47 -13.99 6.13
N LYS A 243 11.64 -14.66 6.14
CA LYS A 243 12.95 -14.07 5.82
C LYS A 243 13.26 -14.09 4.32
N GLU A 244 12.48 -14.82 3.53
CA GLU A 244 12.66 -14.92 2.08
C GLU A 244 11.86 -13.84 1.33
N GLU A 245 12.33 -13.53 0.13
CA GLU A 245 11.55 -12.73 -0.81
C GLU A 245 10.37 -13.56 -1.36
N TYR A 246 9.29 -12.86 -1.69
CA TYR A 246 8.20 -13.48 -2.42
C TYR A 246 8.66 -13.87 -3.82
N GLN A 247 8.36 -15.11 -4.20
CA GLN A 247 8.35 -15.59 -5.57
C GLN A 247 6.98 -15.31 -6.18
N THR A 248 6.92 -15.22 -7.50
CA THR A 248 5.67 -14.93 -8.23
C THR A 248 5.40 -16.03 -9.24
N GLN A 249 4.15 -16.48 -9.30
CA GLN A 249 3.67 -17.42 -10.32
C GLN A 249 2.28 -16.99 -10.82
N PHE A 250 2.02 -17.18 -12.11
CA PHE A 250 0.70 -16.96 -12.68
C PHE A 250 -0.24 -18.10 -12.30
N LEU A 251 -1.51 -17.75 -12.13
CA LEU A 251 -2.59 -18.73 -12.15
C LEU A 251 -3.28 -18.68 -13.52
N THR A 252 -3.66 -19.84 -14.05
CA THR A 252 -4.32 -19.99 -15.35
C THR A 252 -5.73 -20.58 -15.19
N ASP A 253 -6.61 -20.23 -16.12
CA ASP A 253 -8.01 -20.71 -16.23
C ASP A 253 -8.13 -21.34 -17.63
N ASP A 254 -7.46 -22.47 -17.81
CA ASP A 254 -7.15 -23.13 -19.08
C ASP A 254 -7.26 -24.66 -19.06
N ALA A 255 -7.94 -25.22 -18.04
CA ALA A 255 -8.06 -26.66 -17.78
C ALA A 255 -6.71 -27.38 -17.59
N THR A 256 -5.70 -26.66 -17.09
CA THR A 256 -4.39 -27.22 -16.72
C THR A 256 -4.03 -26.92 -15.27
N HIS A 257 -2.95 -27.51 -14.74
CA HIS A 257 -2.44 -27.25 -13.38
C HIS A 257 -3.42 -27.46 -12.22
N GLY A 258 -4.46 -28.29 -12.43
CA GLY A 258 -5.51 -28.56 -11.45
C GLY A 258 -6.80 -27.76 -11.67
N ASP A 259 -6.86 -26.97 -12.74
CA ASP A 259 -8.10 -26.41 -13.28
C ASP A 259 -8.92 -27.50 -13.99
N GLU A 260 -10.19 -27.58 -13.66
CA GLU A 260 -11.12 -28.58 -14.17
C GLU A 260 -11.83 -28.12 -15.45
N THR A 261 -12.12 -26.82 -15.57
CA THR A 261 -12.91 -26.26 -16.68
C THR A 261 -12.37 -24.91 -17.10
N ALA A 262 -11.80 -24.84 -18.30
CA ALA A 262 -11.31 -23.58 -18.86
C ALA A 262 -12.42 -22.53 -19.02
N GLY A 263 -12.13 -21.31 -18.60
CA GLY A 263 -13.00 -20.13 -18.70
C GLY A 263 -14.10 -20.05 -17.65
N ASP A 264 -14.04 -20.85 -16.57
CA ASP A 264 -15.04 -20.85 -15.50
C ASP A 264 -14.75 -19.80 -14.40
N LYS A 265 -13.65 -19.05 -14.55
CA LYS A 265 -13.12 -18.03 -13.63
C LYS A 265 -12.45 -18.61 -12.38
N VAL A 266 -12.09 -19.89 -12.39
CA VAL A 266 -11.26 -20.54 -11.37
C VAL A 266 -9.83 -20.64 -11.88
N PHE A 267 -8.99 -19.75 -11.39
CA PHE A 267 -7.59 -19.71 -11.77
C PHE A 267 -6.79 -20.66 -10.88
N THR A 268 -5.92 -21.49 -11.45
CA THR A 268 -5.16 -22.48 -10.70
C THR A 268 -3.66 -22.41 -10.95
N THR A 269 -2.89 -22.90 -9.99
CA THR A 269 -1.44 -23.12 -10.13
C THR A 269 -0.98 -24.17 -9.12
N THR A 270 0.19 -24.75 -9.36
CA THR A 270 0.80 -25.73 -8.46
C THR A 270 2.16 -25.24 -7.96
N ILE A 271 2.31 -25.17 -6.64
CA ILE A 271 3.58 -24.85 -5.97
C ILE A 271 4.17 -26.12 -5.35
N ASP A 272 5.36 -26.47 -5.78
CA ASP A 272 6.16 -27.54 -5.19
C ASP A 272 7.08 -26.96 -4.10
N PRO A 273 6.91 -27.31 -2.82
CA PRO A 273 7.82 -26.86 -1.77
C PRO A 273 9.23 -27.46 -1.91
N LEU A 274 9.41 -28.50 -2.74
CA LEU A 274 10.70 -29.18 -2.97
C LEU A 274 11.38 -29.60 -1.65
N GLY A 275 10.57 -30.01 -0.66
CA GLY A 275 11.04 -30.38 0.68
C GLY A 275 11.59 -29.21 1.52
N LYS A 276 11.48 -27.96 1.06
CA LYS A 276 11.99 -26.78 1.78
C LYS A 276 11.17 -26.41 3.01
N SER A 277 9.87 -26.65 2.98
CA SER A 277 8.95 -26.28 4.06
C SER A 277 7.61 -26.99 3.90
N ASP A 278 6.99 -27.31 5.03
CA ASP A 278 5.60 -27.77 5.09
C ASP A 278 4.60 -26.61 5.16
N LYS A 279 5.08 -25.36 5.23
CA LYS A 279 4.26 -24.14 5.33
C LYS A 279 4.61 -23.16 4.21
N MET A 280 3.58 -22.54 3.64
CA MET A 280 3.70 -21.46 2.66
C MET A 280 2.94 -20.21 3.13
N GLU A 281 3.58 -19.04 3.02
CA GLU A 281 2.94 -17.73 3.11
C GLU A 281 2.62 -17.22 1.71
N TYR A 282 1.43 -16.68 1.51
CA TYR A 282 1.02 -16.22 0.18
C TYR A 282 0.00 -15.08 0.20
N TYR A 283 -0.11 -14.41 -0.93
CA TYR A 283 -1.21 -13.51 -1.27
C TYR A 283 -1.45 -13.53 -2.78
N ILE A 284 -2.63 -13.10 -3.21
CA ILE A 284 -2.99 -13.00 -4.62
C ILE A 284 -3.06 -11.54 -5.02
N MET A 285 -2.42 -11.20 -6.13
CA MET A 285 -2.64 -9.94 -6.83
C MET A 285 -3.46 -10.22 -8.08
N THR A 286 -4.52 -9.46 -8.31
CA THR A 286 -5.34 -9.54 -9.50
C THR A 286 -5.19 -8.28 -10.34
N GLU A 287 -5.22 -8.42 -11.65
CA GLU A 287 -5.10 -7.29 -12.58
C GLU A 287 -6.20 -7.35 -13.65
N ASN A 288 -6.83 -6.21 -13.95
CA ASN A 288 -7.56 -5.98 -15.19
C ASN A 288 -6.92 -4.83 -15.99
N THR A 289 -7.63 -4.33 -17.00
CA THR A 289 -7.13 -3.22 -17.84
C THR A 289 -6.76 -1.97 -17.05
N THR A 290 -7.50 -1.64 -15.99
CA THR A 290 -7.44 -0.33 -15.34
C THR A 290 -6.93 -0.39 -13.90
N ALA A 291 -7.00 -1.54 -13.22
CA ALA A 291 -6.74 -1.64 -11.79
C ALA A 291 -6.06 -2.96 -11.40
N VAL A 292 -5.43 -2.89 -10.22
CA VAL A 292 -4.91 -4.03 -9.46
C VAL A 292 -5.63 -4.11 -8.13
N GLY A 293 -5.87 -5.33 -7.65
CA GLY A 293 -6.36 -5.66 -6.31
C GLY A 293 -5.47 -6.70 -5.63
N TYR A 294 -5.57 -6.78 -4.31
CA TYR A 294 -4.82 -7.72 -3.49
C TYR A 294 -5.75 -8.48 -2.54
N GLU A 295 -5.50 -9.77 -2.37
CA GLU A 295 -6.18 -10.62 -1.40
C GLU A 295 -5.13 -11.37 -0.55
N PRO A 296 -5.01 -11.05 0.76
CA PRO A 296 -5.76 -10.01 1.47
C PRO A 296 -5.20 -8.61 1.18
N TYR A 297 -6.00 -7.56 1.40
CA TYR A 297 -5.58 -6.17 1.16
C TYR A 297 -4.40 -5.70 2.05
N ASN A 298 -4.18 -6.38 3.18
CA ASN A 298 -3.13 -6.11 4.17
C ASN A 298 -1.98 -7.13 4.11
N TYR A 299 -1.76 -7.74 2.94
CA TYR A 299 -0.77 -8.78 2.65
C TYR A 299 0.65 -8.49 3.17
N MET A 300 1.05 -7.21 3.25
CA MET A 300 2.36 -6.77 3.77
C MET A 300 2.60 -7.17 5.23
N PHE A 301 1.54 -7.26 6.03
CA PHE A 301 1.63 -7.55 7.46
C PHE A 301 0.99 -8.91 7.80
N TYR A 302 -0.08 -9.27 7.09
CA TYR A 302 -0.87 -10.45 7.36
C TYR A 302 -1.11 -11.24 6.07
N PRO A 303 -0.08 -11.86 5.48
CA PRO A 303 -0.28 -12.77 4.36
C PRO A 303 -1.08 -14.00 4.80
N LYS A 304 -1.75 -14.66 3.86
CA LYS A 304 -2.40 -15.95 4.12
C LYS A 304 -1.34 -17.04 4.32
N THR A 305 -1.71 -18.08 5.05
CA THR A 305 -0.84 -19.22 5.31
C THR A 305 -1.56 -20.52 5.01
N ILE A 306 -0.83 -21.50 4.49
CA ILE A 306 -1.29 -22.87 4.30
C ILE A 306 -0.17 -23.85 4.66
N THR A 307 -0.51 -25.03 5.15
CA THR A 307 0.44 -26.10 5.42
C THR A 307 0.08 -27.39 4.69
N LEU A 308 1.08 -28.26 4.47
CA LEU A 308 0.83 -29.61 3.94
C LEU A 308 -0.10 -30.41 4.87
N LYS A 309 -0.11 -30.12 6.17
CA LYS A 309 -1.05 -30.73 7.13
C LYS A 309 -2.49 -30.29 6.88
N ASP A 310 -2.72 -29.06 6.44
CA ASP A 310 -4.09 -28.56 6.22
C ASP A 310 -4.78 -29.22 5.01
N ILE A 311 -3.98 -29.73 4.06
CA ILE A 311 -4.46 -30.35 2.81
C ILE A 311 -4.39 -31.89 2.81
N ASN A 312 -3.87 -32.52 3.87
CA ASN A 312 -3.70 -33.97 4.01
C ASN A 312 -4.57 -34.57 5.12
#